data_AF-A0A6G2DEX2-F1
#
_entry.id   AF-A0A6G2DEX2-F1
#
_cell.length_a   1.000
_cell.length_b   1.000
_cell.length_c   1.000
_cell.angle_alpha   90.00
_cell.angle_beta   90.00
_cell.angle_gamma   90.00
#
_symmetry.space_group_name_H-M   'P 1'
#
loop_
_entity.id
_entity.type
_entity.pdbx_description
1 polymer ?
#
loop_
_entity_poly.entity_id
_entity_poly.type
_entity_poly.pdbx_seq_one_letter_code
_entity_poly.pdbx_strand_id
1 'polypeptide(L)'
;FHAHTNMSTMDALPEVEEIVATAAKWGHKAVAITDHGNVQSFPHGYKAAKKAGIQLIYGMEANIVEDRVPIVYNEVEMDLSEATYVVFDVETTGLSAIYNDLIQVAASK
;
A
#
# COMPACT_ATOMS: atom_id res chain seq x y z
N PHE A 1 -14.56 -0.31 7.11
CA PHE A 1 -14.45 0.08 5.68
C PHE A 1 -13.56 -0.90 4.92
N HIS A 2 -13.77 -2.21 5.10
CA HIS A 2 -12.97 -3.27 4.48
C HIS A 2 -13.90 -4.46 4.31
N ALA A 3 -14.09 -4.93 3.08
CA ALA A 3 -14.95 -6.07 2.78
C ALA A 3 -14.56 -6.67 1.43
N HIS A 4 -14.63 -8.00 1.36
CA HIS A 4 -14.32 -8.78 0.18
C HIS A 4 -15.58 -9.36 -0.45
N THR A 5 -15.55 -9.45 -1.77
CA THR A 5 -16.58 -10.09 -2.59
C THR A 5 -15.99 -11.33 -3.26
N ASN A 6 -16.80 -12.13 -3.92
CA ASN A 6 -16.34 -13.26 -4.74
C ASN A 6 -15.37 -12.89 -5.89
N MET A 7 -15.13 -11.59 -6.14
CA MET A 7 -14.07 -11.12 -7.03
C MET A 7 -12.69 -11.14 -6.37
N SER A 8 -12.61 -11.27 -5.05
CA SER A 8 -11.40 -11.73 -4.35
C SER A 8 -11.23 -13.23 -4.64
N THR A 9 -10.50 -13.51 -5.72
CA THR A 9 -10.43 -14.83 -6.35
C THR A 9 -10.02 -15.91 -5.35
N MET A 10 -10.86 -16.95 -5.21
CA MET A 10 -10.65 -18.10 -4.33
C MET A 10 -10.55 -17.78 -2.83
N ASP A 11 -10.99 -16.59 -2.39
CA ASP A 11 -10.87 -16.16 -1.00
C ASP A 11 -12.22 -15.84 -0.36
N ALA A 12 -13.01 -14.95 -0.96
CA ALA A 12 -14.30 -14.56 -0.41
C ALA A 12 -15.48 -15.16 -1.20
N LEU A 13 -16.58 -15.40 -0.48
CA LEU A 13 -17.79 -16.04 -1.00
C LEU A 13 -18.90 -15.09 -1.47
N PRO A 14 -19.23 -13.98 -0.77
CA PRO A 14 -20.46 -13.23 -1.06
C PRO A 14 -20.37 -12.43 -2.36
N GLU A 15 -21.48 -12.32 -3.07
CA GLU A 15 -21.62 -11.39 -4.19
C GLU A 15 -21.72 -9.95 -3.66
N VAL A 16 -21.25 -8.96 -4.43
CA VAL A 16 -21.27 -7.55 -4.02
C VAL A 16 -22.70 -7.05 -3.76
N GLU A 17 -23.67 -7.56 -4.51
CA GLU A 17 -25.10 -7.29 -4.35
C GLU A 17 -25.61 -7.69 -2.95
N GLU A 18 -25.16 -8.82 -2.41
CA GLU A 18 -25.58 -9.33 -1.09
C GLU A 18 -25.03 -8.47 0.04
N ILE A 19 -23.77 -8.05 -0.08
CA ILE A 19 -23.13 -7.15 0.87
C ILE A 19 -23.85 -5.80 0.90
N VAL A 20 -24.13 -5.24 -0.28
CA VAL A 20 -24.86 -3.97 -0.41
C VAL A 20 -26.28 -4.08 0.16
N ALA A 21 -27.01 -5.16 -0.15
CA ALA A 21 -28.36 -5.39 0.36
C ALA A 21 -28.38 -5.51 1.89
N THR A 22 -27.40 -6.22 2.45
CA THR A 22 -27.26 -6.38 3.90
C THR A 22 -26.94 -5.05 4.57
N ALA A 23 -26.00 -4.27 4.03
CA ALA A 23 -25.66 -2.95 4.55
C ALA A 23 -26.87 -1.99 4.52
N ALA A 24 -27.63 -1.99 3.44
CA ALA A 24 -28.85 -1.19 3.31
C ALA A 24 -29.92 -1.64 4.32
N LYS A 25 -30.13 -2.96 4.50
CA LYS A 25 -31.06 -3.52 5.49
C LYS A 25 -30.71 -3.11 6.93
N TRP A 26 -29.42 -3.00 7.24
CA TRP A 26 -28.94 -2.53 8.55
C TRP A 26 -28.98 -1.02 8.72
N GLY A 27 -29.40 -0.26 7.70
CA GLY A 27 -29.49 1.20 7.76
C GLY A 27 -28.13 1.90 7.65
N HIS A 28 -27.11 1.22 7.11
CA HIS A 28 -25.82 1.86 6.83
C HIS A 28 -25.97 2.91 5.72
N LYS A 29 -25.29 4.05 5.88
CA LYS A 29 -25.27 5.12 4.86
C LYS A 29 -24.28 4.84 3.72
N ALA A 30 -23.26 4.04 4.00
CA ALA A 30 -22.23 3.69 3.05
C ALA A 30 -21.69 2.27 3.30
N VAL A 31 -21.11 1.66 2.27
CA VAL A 31 -20.38 0.39 2.35
C VAL A 31 -19.14 0.45 1.46
N ALA A 32 -18.02 -0.10 1.95
CA ALA A 32 -16.76 -0.16 1.19
C ALA A 32 -16.52 -1.56 0.67
N ILE A 33 -16.01 -1.65 -0.56
CA ILE A 33 -15.54 -2.90 -1.18
C ILE A 33 -14.04 -2.76 -1.46
N THR A 34 -13.26 -3.74 -1.05
CA THR A 34 -11.79 -3.72 -1.06
C THR A 34 -11.26 -5.10 -1.47
N ASP A 35 -11.59 -5.55 -2.69
CA ASP A 35 -11.15 -6.87 -3.16
C ASP A 35 -9.62 -6.98 -3.31
N HIS A 36 -9.11 -8.21 -3.20
CA HIS A 36 -7.67 -8.50 -3.31
C HIS A 36 -7.13 -8.20 -4.71
N GLY A 37 -6.29 -7.17 -4.81
CA GLY A 37 -5.52 -6.83 -5.99
C GLY A 37 -6.34 -6.48 -7.24
N ASN A 38 -7.65 -6.25 -7.10
CA ASN A 38 -8.53 -5.97 -8.22
C ASN A 38 -9.75 -5.13 -7.84
N VAL A 39 -10.51 -4.73 -8.87
CA VAL A 39 -11.70 -3.86 -8.75
C VAL A 39 -12.88 -4.40 -9.59
N GLN A 40 -12.93 -5.71 -9.85
CA GLN A 40 -13.88 -6.32 -10.79
C GLN A 40 -15.33 -6.23 -10.31
N SER A 41 -15.55 -6.12 -9.00
CA SER A 41 -16.88 -5.98 -8.38
C SER A 41 -17.51 -4.59 -8.61
N PHE A 42 -16.77 -3.59 -9.09
CA PHE A 42 -17.23 -2.20 -9.17
C PHE A 42 -18.48 -1.98 -10.03
N PRO A 43 -18.61 -2.56 -11.25
CA PRO A 43 -19.80 -2.34 -12.08
C PRO A 43 -21.08 -2.89 -11.44
N HIS A 44 -20.97 -4.03 -10.77
CA HIS A 44 -22.05 -4.70 -10.05
C HIS A 44 -22.41 -3.92 -8.78
N GLY A 45 -21.40 -3.58 -7.98
CA GLY A 45 -21.55 -2.77 -6.77
C GLY A 45 -22.21 -1.44 -7.05
N TYR A 46 -21.82 -0.72 -8.12
CA TYR A 46 -22.43 0.56 -8.48
C TYR A 46 -23.94 0.42 -8.72
N LYS A 47 -24.35 -0.58 -9.51
CA LYS A 47 -25.77 -0.83 -9.80
C LYS A 47 -26.54 -1.17 -8.53
N ALA A 48 -25.98 -2.05 -7.70
CA ALA A 48 -26.59 -2.47 -6.44
C ALA A 48 -26.76 -1.30 -5.47
N ALA A 49 -25.69 -0.52 -5.27
CA ALA A 49 -25.66 0.59 -4.33
C ALA A 49 -26.61 1.71 -4.74
N LYS A 50 -26.64 2.05 -6.04
CA LYS A 50 -27.59 3.02 -6.61
C LYS A 50 -29.04 2.57 -6.40
N LYS A 51 -29.34 1.29 -6.60
CA LYS A 51 -30.68 0.73 -6.39
C LYS A 51 -31.09 0.75 -4.90
N ALA A 52 -30.14 0.47 -4.01
CA ALA A 52 -30.38 0.43 -2.57
C ALA A 52 -30.33 1.81 -1.88
N GLY A 53 -29.93 2.87 -2.61
CA GLY A 53 -29.83 4.23 -2.05
C GLY A 53 -28.69 4.40 -1.04
N ILE A 54 -27.69 3.51 -1.08
CA ILE A 54 -26.51 3.54 -0.20
C ILE A 54 -25.28 4.00 -0.97
N GLN A 55 -24.38 4.75 -0.33
CA GLN A 55 -23.12 5.16 -0.96
C GLN A 55 -22.15 3.98 -1.03
N LEU A 56 -21.68 3.65 -2.23
CA LEU A 56 -20.56 2.73 -2.38
C LEU A 56 -19.23 3.47 -2.25
N ILE A 57 -18.31 2.93 -1.46
CA ILE A 57 -16.92 3.38 -1.38
C ILE A 57 -16.07 2.39 -2.16
N TYR A 58 -15.47 2.90 -3.23
CA TYR A 58 -14.65 2.13 -4.15
C TYR A 58 -13.22 2.04 -3.60
N GLY A 59 -12.83 0.85 -3.15
CA GLY A 59 -11.49 0.56 -2.66
C GLY A 59 -10.89 -0.68 -3.30
N MET A 60 -9.66 -0.97 -2.91
CA MET A 60 -8.90 -2.15 -3.34
C MET A 60 -7.94 -2.51 -2.21
N GLU A 61 -7.82 -3.80 -1.90
CA GLU A 61 -6.73 -4.27 -1.05
C GLU A 61 -5.51 -4.55 -1.93
N ALA A 62 -4.54 -3.64 -1.89
CA ALA A 62 -3.34 -3.73 -2.70
C ALA A 62 -2.23 -4.50 -1.97
N ASN A 63 -1.56 -5.40 -2.69
CA ASN A 63 -0.29 -5.95 -2.27
C ASN A 63 0.82 -4.95 -2.64
N ILE A 64 1.50 -4.41 -1.65
CA ILE A 64 2.62 -3.48 -1.84
C ILE A 64 3.91 -4.20 -1.42
N VAL A 65 4.93 -4.09 -2.26
CA VAL A 65 6.29 -4.51 -1.94
C VAL A 65 7.13 -3.25 -1.69
N GLU A 66 7.94 -3.28 -0.63
CA GLU A 66 8.89 -2.21 -0.34
C GLU A 66 10.00 -2.23 -1.39
N ASP A 67 10.11 -1.15 -2.17
CA ASP A 67 11.14 -0.98 -3.20
C ASP A 67 12.34 -0.16 -2.71
N ARG A 68 12.30 0.31 -1.46
CA ARG A 68 13.35 1.16 -0.90
C ARG A 68 14.45 0.36 -0.21
N VAL A 69 15.68 0.77 -0.49
CA VAL A 69 16.82 0.44 0.36
C VAL A 69 16.83 1.42 1.53
N PRO A 70 16.94 0.97 2.79
CA PRO A 70 17.08 1.86 3.94
C PRO A 70 18.26 2.82 3.73
N ILE A 71 17.98 4.13 3.72
CA ILE A 71 19.00 5.17 3.56
C ILE A 71 19.64 5.59 4.88
N VAL A 72 19.01 5.24 6.01
CA VAL A 72 19.48 5.52 7.37
C VAL A 72 19.40 4.24 8.19
N TYR A 73 20.43 4.01 8.99
CA TYR A 73 20.49 2.93 9.97
C TYR A 73 20.75 3.54 11.35
N ASN A 74 20.13 2.99 12.39
CA ASN A 74 20.21 3.50 13.77
C ASN A 74 19.78 4.98 13.86
N GLU A 75 18.58 5.27 13.36
CA GLU A 75 18.02 6.62 13.37
C GLU A 75 17.93 7.19 14.80
N VAL A 76 18.19 8.49 14.90
CA VAL A 76 17.99 9.29 16.10
C VAL A 76 17.16 10.51 15.73
N GLU A 77 16.29 10.95 16.64
CA GLU A 77 15.49 12.15 16.43
C GLU A 77 16.40 13.39 16.51
N MET A 78 16.73 13.96 15.36
CA MET A 78 17.56 15.16 15.25
C MET A 78 17.25 15.96 13.98
N ASP A 79 17.43 17.28 14.04
CA ASP A 79 17.39 18.13 12.84
C ASP A 79 18.70 17.98 12.07
N LEU A 80 18.62 17.54 10.81
CA LEU A 80 19.79 17.37 9.94
C LEU A 80 20.51 18.69 9.66
N SER A 81 19.81 19.83 9.67
CA SER A 81 20.41 21.14 9.45
C SER A 81 21.26 21.62 10.62
N GLU A 82 21.02 21.09 11.82
CA GLU A 82 21.79 21.36 13.03
C GLU A 82 22.80 20.23 13.34
N ALA A 83 22.71 19.11 12.62
CA ALA A 83 23.58 17.96 12.80
C ALA A 83 25.02 18.26 12.35
N THR A 84 26.00 17.80 13.12
CA THR A 84 27.37 17.65 12.62
C THR A 84 27.53 16.23 12.11
N TYR A 85 27.82 16.08 10.82
CA TYR A 85 28.01 14.80 10.16
C TYR A 85 29.31 14.79 9.35
N VAL A 86 29.71 13.60 8.91
CA VAL A 86 30.84 13.42 7.99
C VAL A 86 30.28 12.69 6.78
N VAL A 87 30.54 13.24 5.59
CA VAL A 87 30.17 12.59 4.33
C VAL A 87 31.37 11.80 3.86
N PHE A 88 31.18 10.49 3.69
CA PHE A 88 32.16 9.62 3.08
C PHE A 88 31.86 9.46 1.60
N ASP A 89 32.84 9.78 0.78
CA ASP A 89 32.86 9.43 -0.63
C ASP A 89 33.72 8.18 -0.80
N VAL A 90 33.18 7.16 -1.46
CA VAL A 90 33.83 5.85 -1.59
C VAL A 90 33.92 5.46 -3.06
N GLU A 91 35.11 5.01 -3.46
CA GLU A 91 35.33 4.43 -4.78
C GLU A 91 35.44 2.92 -4.63
N THR A 92 34.84 2.19 -5.56
CA THR A 92 34.75 0.72 -5.55
C THR A 92 35.16 0.14 -6.90
N THR A 93 35.47 -1.15 -6.93
CA THR A 93 35.79 -1.86 -8.19
C THR A 93 34.57 -2.05 -9.12
N GLY A 94 33.37 -1.66 -8.66
CA GLY A 94 32.10 -1.73 -9.40
C GLY A 94 30.91 -1.26 -8.55
N LEU A 95 29.70 -1.32 -9.10
CA LEU A 95 28.50 -0.72 -8.49
C LEU A 95 27.85 -1.56 -7.36
N SER A 96 28.36 -2.75 -7.05
CA SER A 96 27.77 -3.63 -6.03
C SER A 96 28.44 -3.47 -4.67
N ALA A 97 27.71 -2.99 -3.68
CA ALA A 97 28.17 -2.97 -2.28
C ALA A 97 28.36 -4.38 -1.66
N ILE A 98 27.89 -5.45 -2.32
CA ILE A 98 27.99 -6.83 -1.83
C ILE A 98 29.18 -7.57 -2.46
N TYR A 99 29.44 -7.31 -3.74
CA TYR A 99 30.40 -8.11 -4.53
C TYR A 99 31.65 -7.36 -4.95
N ASN A 100 31.67 -6.03 -4.85
CA ASN A 100 32.82 -5.22 -5.23
C ASN A 100 33.61 -4.73 -4.02
N ASP A 101 34.91 -4.65 -4.20
CA ASP A 101 35.85 -4.19 -3.18
C ASP A 101 35.92 -2.67 -3.15
N LEU A 102 36.17 -2.13 -1.97
CA LEU A 102 36.44 -0.71 -1.77
C LEU A 102 37.91 -0.40 -2.10
N ILE A 103 38.14 0.61 -2.93
CA ILE A 103 39.49 1.01 -3.38
C ILE A 103 39.93 2.38 -2.86
N GLN A 104 38.99 3.26 -2.48
CA GLN A 104 39.31 4.56 -1.90
C GLN A 104 38.22 5.01 -0.93
N VAL A 105 38.63 5.70 0.14
CA VAL A 105 37.74 6.45 1.04
C VAL A 105 38.23 7.88 1.12
N ALA A 106 37.32 8.83 0.94
CA ALA A 106 37.52 10.24 1.26
C ALA A 106 36.43 10.69 2.24
N ALA A 107 36.73 11.71 3.05
CA ALA A 107 35.79 12.25 4.03
C ALA A 107 35.80 13.78 4.01
N SER A 108 34.62 14.39 4.01
CA SER A 108 34.45 15.82 4.29
C SER A 108 33.60 16.01 5.55
N LYS A 109 33.98 17.02 6.33
CA LYS A 109 33.16 17.57 7.40
C LYS A 109 32.11 18.52 6.82
#